data_AF-A0A9E3SMY3-F1
#
_entry.id   AF-A0A9E3SMY3-F1
#
_cell.length_a   1.000
_cell.length_b   1.000
_cell.length_c   1.000
_cell.angle_alpha   90.00
_cell.angle_beta   90.00
_cell.angle_gamma   90.00
#
_symmetry.space_group_name_H-M   'P 1'
#
loop_
_entity.id
_entity.type
_entity.pdbx_description
1 polymer ?
#
loop_
_entity_poly.entity_id
_entity_poly.type
_entity_poly.pdbx_seq_one_letter_code
_entity_poly.pdbx_strand_id
1 'polypeptide(L)'
;AYILNYRFLSKRLYLEEVGTKKSEQLHENRFGYLQRFGLVGEIMLLDIKLYIRNKRTKSMLYLTPLFWAYGLLFYPGDQYSSDSGFMIFIGIFITGYLTITYLQSAFAYEGSYYDYLLSSGIDFEQYIKAKLTLGSFAIVVSYFVTLPYLYFGWQVLLVNTATAIFNLGFITPMMLYIATYNKKAIQLSRGNAFNFQGMSAVHWLTMLPVFVLPTFIYLPFKWFGHPDYGLLALAAIGLITMAFRKFLIKLIARNLIEKKYIMASGFREKN
;
A
#
# COMPACT_ATOMS: atom_id res chain seq x y z
N ALA A 1 7.09 51.88 30.07
CA ALA A 1 7.29 50.59 29.38
C ALA A 1 6.86 49.37 30.23
N TYR A 2 7.30 49.27 31.50
CA TYR A 2 7.02 48.10 32.36
C TYR A 2 5.53 47.80 32.60
N ILE A 3 4.72 48.82 32.90
CA ILE A 3 3.28 48.64 33.21
C ILE A 3 2.47 48.10 32.01
N LEU A 4 2.85 48.50 30.79
CA LEU A 4 2.23 48.00 29.56
C LEU A 4 2.56 46.53 29.32
N ASN A 5 3.83 46.13 29.53
CA ASN A 5 4.25 44.74 29.41
C ASN A 5 3.62 43.85 30.49
N TYR A 6 3.55 44.35 31.73
CA TYR A 6 2.91 43.64 32.84
C TYR A 6 1.42 43.38 32.59
N ARG A 7 0.67 44.39 32.11
CA ARG A 7 -0.75 44.23 31.74
C ARG A 7 -0.96 43.33 30.51
N PHE A 8 -0.01 43.31 29.57
CA PHE A 8 -0.07 42.45 28.40
C PHE A 8 0.15 40.98 28.75
N LEU A 9 1.14 40.70 29.62
CA LEU A 9 1.47 39.35 30.05
C LEU A 9 0.46 38.80 31.06
N SER A 10 -0.03 39.60 32.01
CA SER A 10 -1.00 39.14 33.01
C SER A 10 -2.35 38.75 32.41
N LYS A 11 -2.72 39.33 31.28
CA LYS A 11 -3.94 39.00 30.50
C LYS A 11 -3.78 37.80 29.56
N ARG A 12 -2.60 37.18 29.47
CA ARG A 12 -2.30 36.07 28.55
C ARG A 12 -1.44 35.00 29.23
N LEU A 13 -1.47 34.96 30.55
CA LEU A 13 -0.60 34.10 31.37
C LEU A 13 -1.07 32.64 31.38
N TYR A 14 -2.35 32.40 31.08
CA TYR A 14 -2.90 31.06 30.97
C TYR A 14 -2.54 30.47 29.60
N LEU A 15 -1.82 29.33 29.60
CA LEU A 15 -1.47 28.57 28.40
C LEU A 15 -2.69 28.21 27.53
N GLU A 16 -3.87 28.13 28.16
CA GLU A 16 -5.15 27.87 27.51
C GLU A 16 -5.61 29.00 26.57
N GLU A 17 -5.28 30.26 26.88
CA GLU A 17 -5.60 31.42 26.03
C GLU A 17 -4.58 31.60 24.89
N VAL A 18 -3.33 31.15 25.09
CA VAL A 18 -2.31 31.10 24.02
C VAL A 18 -2.59 29.95 23.05
N GLY A 19 -3.24 28.88 23.51
CA GLY A 19 -3.60 27.70 22.73
C GLY A 19 -4.90 27.79 21.92
N THR A 20 -5.70 28.85 22.08
CA THR A 20 -7.00 29.00 21.40
C THR A 20 -7.07 30.23 20.51
N LYS A 21 -6.03 30.47 19.71
CA LYS A 21 -6.33 30.95 18.36
C LYS A 21 -7.08 29.82 17.68
N LYS A 22 -8.42 29.90 17.69
CA LYS A 22 -9.26 29.31 16.64
C LYS A 22 -8.49 29.54 15.35
N SER A 23 -7.86 28.49 14.83
CA SER A 23 -7.39 28.55 13.47
C SER A 23 -8.63 28.93 12.68
N GLU A 24 -8.53 30.05 11.96
CA GLU A 24 -9.37 30.27 10.80
C GLU A 24 -9.52 28.92 10.12
N GLN A 25 -10.75 28.58 9.74
CA GLN A 25 -11.09 27.38 8.98
C GLN A 25 -10.22 27.34 7.72
N LEU A 26 -8.99 26.86 7.86
CA LEU A 26 -7.97 26.77 6.84
C LEU A 26 -8.32 25.59 5.97
N HIS A 27 -9.42 25.67 5.22
CA HIS A 27 -9.77 24.75 4.14
C HIS A 27 -9.39 23.26 4.38
N GLU A 28 -9.61 22.72 5.58
CA GLU A 28 -9.09 21.38 5.95
C GLU A 28 -10.07 20.24 5.65
N ASN A 29 -11.20 20.54 5.01
CA ASN A 29 -12.24 19.57 4.71
C ASN A 29 -12.09 18.83 3.36
N ARG A 30 -10.86 18.60 2.87
CA ARG A 30 -10.71 17.77 1.65
C ARG A 30 -10.93 16.27 1.89
N PHE A 31 -10.93 15.80 3.14
CA PHE A 31 -11.03 14.37 3.45
C PHE A 31 -11.86 13.99 4.71
N GLY A 32 -12.77 14.86 5.17
CA GLY A 32 -13.59 14.59 6.36
C GLY A 32 -14.46 13.33 6.26
N TYR A 33 -14.66 12.78 5.05
CA TYR A 33 -15.40 11.53 4.85
C TYR A 33 -14.73 10.31 5.52
N LEU A 34 -13.39 10.21 5.47
CA LEU A 34 -12.68 9.06 6.02
C LEU A 34 -12.70 9.02 7.55
N GLN A 35 -12.76 10.19 8.21
CA GLN A 35 -12.78 10.29 9.68
C GLN A 35 -14.04 9.65 10.29
N ARG A 36 -15.10 9.45 9.51
CA ARG A 36 -16.33 8.76 9.95
C ARG A 36 -16.12 7.27 10.24
N PHE A 37 -15.04 6.67 9.74
CA PHE A 37 -14.71 5.26 9.95
C PHE A 37 -13.87 5.02 11.22
N GLY A 38 -13.80 6.00 12.12
CA GLY A 38 -13.02 5.95 13.36
C GLY A 38 -11.51 5.86 13.09
N LEU A 39 -10.78 5.19 14.00
CA LEU A 39 -9.32 5.07 13.95
C LEU A 39 -8.81 4.51 12.61
N VAL A 40 -9.53 3.54 12.02
CA VAL A 40 -9.16 2.94 10.72
C VAL A 40 -9.14 4.01 9.62
N GLY A 41 -10.15 4.86 9.58
CA GLY A 41 -10.25 5.93 8.58
C GLY A 41 -9.25 7.06 8.81
N GLU A 42 -8.93 7.38 10.07
CA GLU A 42 -7.89 8.34 10.41
C GLU A 42 -6.50 7.87 9.96
N ILE A 43 -6.17 6.61 10.19
CA ILE A 43 -4.90 6.01 9.73
C ILE A 43 -4.83 6.00 8.21
N MET A 44 -5.92 5.61 7.53
CA MET A 44 -5.97 5.67 6.06
C MET A 44 -5.76 7.10 5.55
N LEU A 45 -6.35 8.10 6.22
CA LEU A 45 -6.17 9.50 5.85
C LEU A 45 -4.73 9.97 6.05
N LEU A 46 -4.07 9.56 7.14
CA LEU A 46 -2.66 9.85 7.38
C LEU A 46 -1.78 9.26 6.29
N ASP A 47 -2.03 8.01 5.88
CA ASP A 47 -1.30 7.36 4.78
C ASP A 47 -1.51 8.11 3.44
N ILE A 48 -2.75 8.49 3.11
CA ILE A 48 -3.04 9.29 1.90
C ILE A 48 -2.28 10.64 1.93
N LYS A 49 -2.30 11.33 3.07
CA LYS A 49 -1.58 12.60 3.26
C LYS A 49 -0.07 12.38 3.13
N LEU A 50 0.48 11.31 3.70
CA LEU A 50 1.89 10.95 3.57
C LEU A 50 2.27 10.79 2.09
N TYR A 51 1.44 10.10 1.33
CA TYR A 51 1.67 9.85 -0.08
C TYR A 51 1.68 11.12 -0.94
N ILE A 52 0.72 12.02 -0.72
CA ILE A 52 0.56 13.25 -1.50
C ILE A 52 1.59 14.34 -1.11
N ARG A 53 2.00 14.39 0.15
CA ARG A 53 2.86 15.46 0.68
C ARG A 53 4.34 15.22 0.44
N ASN A 54 4.80 13.97 0.40
CA ASN A 54 6.22 13.65 0.33
C ASN A 54 6.71 13.39 -1.09
N LYS A 55 7.88 13.93 -1.44
CA LYS A 55 8.44 13.86 -2.80
C LYS A 55 8.53 12.43 -3.33
N ARG A 56 9.10 11.52 -2.54
CA ARG A 56 9.33 10.12 -2.93
C ARG A 56 8.05 9.35 -3.22
N THR A 57 7.09 9.38 -2.30
CA THR A 57 5.80 8.67 -2.45
C THR A 57 4.93 9.31 -3.52
N LYS A 58 4.98 10.64 -3.65
CA LYS A 58 4.28 11.37 -4.70
C LYS A 58 4.81 11.01 -6.09
N SER A 59 6.12 10.84 -6.25
CA SER A 59 6.68 10.33 -7.50
C SER A 59 6.17 8.93 -7.85
N MET A 60 5.98 8.04 -6.87
CA MET A 60 5.39 6.70 -7.10
C MET A 60 3.92 6.79 -7.53
N LEU A 61 3.14 7.69 -6.94
CA LEU A 61 1.78 7.97 -7.41
C LEU A 61 1.77 8.47 -8.86
N TYR A 62 2.66 9.37 -9.23
CA TYR A 62 2.75 9.89 -10.59
C TYR A 62 3.22 8.87 -11.62
N LEU A 63 3.97 7.85 -11.21
CA LEU A 63 4.31 6.72 -12.07
C LEU A 63 3.16 5.72 -12.23
N THR A 64 2.18 5.72 -11.33
CA THR A 64 1.10 4.73 -11.36
C THR A 64 0.30 4.75 -12.68
N PRO A 65 -0.11 5.91 -13.25
CA PRO A 65 -0.77 5.94 -14.56
C PRO A 65 0.08 5.36 -15.69
N LEU A 66 1.40 5.59 -15.67
CA LEU A 66 2.31 5.01 -16.66
C LEU A 66 2.32 3.47 -16.57
N PHE A 67 2.34 2.93 -15.35
CA PHE A 67 2.32 1.48 -15.15
C PHE A 67 0.95 0.86 -15.38
N TRP A 68 -0.15 1.59 -15.18
CA TRP A 68 -1.46 1.15 -15.65
C TRP A 68 -1.49 1.06 -17.17
N ALA A 69 -0.91 2.02 -17.88
CA ALA A 69 -0.80 2.00 -19.34
C ALA A 69 0.14 0.92 -19.89
N TYR A 70 0.96 0.28 -19.04
CA TYR A 70 1.98 -0.69 -19.43
C TYR A 70 1.40 -1.89 -20.20
N GLY A 71 0.14 -2.27 -19.92
CA GLY A 71 -0.56 -3.32 -20.67
C GLY A 71 -0.69 -3.03 -22.17
N LEU A 72 -0.69 -1.75 -22.59
CA LEU A 72 -0.79 -1.34 -24.00
C LEU A 72 0.43 -1.77 -24.81
N LEU A 73 1.57 -2.02 -24.18
CA LEU A 73 2.78 -2.44 -24.88
C LEU A 73 2.76 -3.93 -25.25
N PHE A 74 2.01 -4.74 -24.52
CA PHE A 74 2.08 -6.20 -24.62
C PHE A 74 0.80 -6.84 -25.15
N TYR A 75 -0.38 -6.35 -24.74
CA TYR A 75 -1.65 -6.91 -25.20
C TYR A 75 -1.87 -6.84 -26.72
N PRO A 76 -1.35 -5.84 -27.46
CA PRO A 76 -1.46 -5.84 -28.92
C PRO A 76 -0.55 -6.85 -29.64
N GLY A 77 0.48 -7.40 -28.97
CA GLY A 77 1.48 -8.25 -29.62
C GLY A 77 1.00 -9.69 -29.77
N ASP A 78 0.98 -10.21 -30.99
CA ASP A 78 0.55 -11.60 -31.31
C ASP A 78 1.39 -12.69 -30.60
N GLN A 79 2.64 -12.36 -30.27
CA GLN A 79 3.52 -13.24 -29.49
C GLN A 79 3.05 -13.43 -28.04
N TYR A 80 2.37 -12.43 -27.46
CA TYR A 80 1.97 -12.42 -26.05
C TYR A 80 0.50 -12.75 -25.83
N SER A 81 -0.33 -12.65 -26.88
CA SER A 81 -1.72 -13.09 -26.87
C SER A 81 -1.85 -14.61 -26.81
N SER A 82 -0.84 -15.36 -27.27
CA SER A 82 -0.77 -16.82 -27.19
C SER A 82 -0.05 -17.34 -25.94
N ASP A 83 0.87 -16.57 -25.35
CA ASP A 83 1.52 -16.95 -24.10
C ASP A 83 0.79 -16.42 -22.86
N SER A 84 -0.19 -17.18 -22.41
CA SER A 84 -1.01 -16.82 -21.25
C SER A 84 -0.23 -16.66 -19.94
N GLY A 85 0.97 -17.25 -19.79
CA GLY A 85 1.75 -17.11 -18.55
C GLY A 85 2.30 -15.69 -18.37
N PHE A 86 2.78 -15.08 -19.45
CA PHE A 86 3.22 -13.70 -19.45
C PHE A 86 2.05 -12.72 -19.26
N MET A 87 0.85 -13.05 -19.74
CA MET A 87 -0.35 -12.26 -19.46
C MET A 87 -0.70 -12.22 -17.96
N ILE A 88 -0.50 -13.31 -17.22
CA ILE A 88 -0.65 -13.32 -15.75
C ILE A 88 0.31 -12.34 -15.10
N PHE A 89 1.58 -12.33 -15.52
CA PHE A 89 2.58 -11.40 -15.02
C PHE A 89 2.13 -9.94 -15.20
N ILE A 90 1.68 -9.60 -16.41
CA ILE A 90 1.18 -8.26 -16.72
C ILE A 90 -0.04 -7.94 -15.86
N GLY A 91 -1.02 -8.85 -15.79
CA GLY A 91 -2.25 -8.66 -15.01
C GLY A 91 -1.98 -8.41 -13.52
N ILE A 92 -1.10 -9.21 -12.91
CA ILE A 92 -0.65 -9.01 -11.53
C ILE A 92 0.02 -7.65 -11.36
N PHE A 93 0.87 -7.27 -12.31
CA PHE A 93 1.60 -6.01 -12.26
C PHE A 93 0.64 -4.80 -12.38
N ILE A 94 -0.16 -4.72 -13.44
CA ILE A 94 -0.99 -3.53 -13.70
C ILE A 94 -2.10 -3.36 -12.65
N THR A 95 -2.69 -4.46 -12.16
CA THR A 95 -3.74 -4.37 -11.13
C THR A 95 -3.18 -4.23 -9.72
N GLY A 96 -1.92 -4.58 -9.50
CA GLY A 96 -1.29 -4.66 -8.17
C GLY A 96 -0.20 -3.63 -7.89
N TYR A 97 0.39 -2.97 -8.90
CA TYR A 97 1.60 -2.14 -8.77
C TYR A 97 1.53 -1.13 -7.61
N LEU A 98 0.45 -0.35 -7.56
CA LEU A 98 0.26 0.67 -6.52
C LEU A 98 0.18 0.03 -5.13
N THR A 99 -0.51 -1.09 -4.99
CA THR A 99 -0.68 -1.78 -3.70
C THR A 99 0.59 -2.51 -3.27
N ILE A 100 1.30 -3.14 -4.20
CA ILE A 100 2.59 -3.78 -3.95
C ILE A 100 3.56 -2.74 -3.42
N THR A 101 3.75 -1.63 -4.14
CA THR A 101 4.68 -0.56 -3.72
C THR A 101 4.27 0.09 -2.40
N TYR A 102 2.96 0.27 -2.17
CA TYR A 102 2.43 0.80 -0.92
C TYR A 102 2.69 -0.11 0.28
N LEU A 103 2.28 -1.37 0.19
CA LEU A 103 2.36 -2.28 1.33
C LEU A 103 3.80 -2.73 1.60
N GLN A 104 4.62 -2.91 0.56
CA GLN A 104 6.02 -3.30 0.69
C GLN A 104 6.82 -2.35 1.59
N SER A 105 6.57 -1.04 1.47
CA SER A 105 7.26 0.01 2.22
C SER A 105 6.42 0.63 3.33
N ALA A 106 5.27 0.03 3.65
CA ALA A 106 4.26 0.60 4.55
C ALA A 106 4.84 1.10 5.87
N PHE A 107 5.57 0.27 6.61
CA PHE A 107 6.17 0.67 7.90
C PHE A 107 7.49 1.44 7.73
N ALA A 108 8.20 1.23 6.62
CA ALA A 108 9.47 1.90 6.37
C ALA A 108 9.31 3.39 6.12
N TYR A 109 8.19 3.81 5.50
CA TYR A 109 7.84 5.22 5.32
C TYR A 109 7.50 5.93 6.62
N GLU A 110 7.12 5.20 7.66
CA GLU A 110 6.78 5.75 8.97
C GLU A 110 7.98 5.74 9.94
N GLY A 111 9.13 5.26 9.48
CA GLY A 111 10.31 5.06 10.31
C GLY A 111 10.78 6.30 11.08
N SER A 112 10.56 7.51 10.55
CA SER A 112 10.96 8.77 11.21
C SER A 112 10.13 9.12 12.45
N TYR A 113 8.91 8.59 12.57
CA TYR A 113 8.02 8.82 13.70
C TYR A 113 7.50 7.52 14.30
N TYR A 114 8.15 6.39 13.99
CA TYR A 114 7.71 5.07 14.43
C TYR A 114 7.69 4.94 15.96
N ASP A 115 8.65 5.56 16.65
CA ASP A 115 8.67 5.60 18.12
C ASP A 115 7.43 6.23 18.73
N TYR A 116 6.89 7.26 18.08
CA TYR A 116 5.65 7.90 18.49
C TYR A 116 4.45 6.96 18.28
N LEU A 117 4.41 6.20 17.19
CA LEU A 117 3.36 5.20 16.97
C LEU A 117 3.37 4.12 18.06
N LEU A 118 4.56 3.72 18.52
CA LEU A 118 4.71 2.73 19.59
C LEU A 118 4.25 3.24 20.95
N SER A 119 4.45 4.52 21.26
CA SER A 119 4.04 5.11 22.55
C SER A 119 2.59 5.61 22.56
N SER A 120 1.97 5.80 21.40
CA SER A 120 0.60 6.33 21.26
C SER A 120 -0.52 5.33 21.60
N GLY A 121 -0.19 4.08 21.94
CA GLY A 121 -1.19 3.08 22.35
C GLY A 121 -2.16 2.64 21.25
N ILE A 122 -1.74 2.70 19.98
CA ILE A 122 -2.58 2.36 18.83
C ILE A 122 -2.89 0.84 18.84
N ASP A 123 -4.15 0.49 18.57
CA ASP A 123 -4.54 -0.89 18.32
C ASP A 123 -3.96 -1.38 16.98
N PHE A 124 -2.99 -2.30 17.08
CA PHE A 124 -2.30 -2.85 15.91
C PHE A 124 -3.23 -3.62 14.97
N GLU A 125 -4.32 -4.25 15.43
CA GLU A 125 -5.27 -4.91 14.53
C GLU A 125 -5.99 -3.89 13.65
N GLN A 126 -6.43 -2.77 14.23
CA GLN A 126 -7.05 -1.68 13.49
C GLN A 126 -6.08 -0.99 12.54
N TYR A 127 -4.83 -0.83 12.97
CA TYR A 127 -3.76 -0.30 12.13
C TYR A 127 -3.45 -1.19 10.92
N ILE A 128 -3.34 -2.51 11.11
CA ILE A 128 -3.22 -3.46 10.00
C ILE A 128 -4.46 -3.42 9.10
N LYS A 129 -5.67 -3.39 9.68
CA LYS A 129 -6.92 -3.31 8.93
C LYS A 129 -6.98 -2.06 8.05
N ALA A 130 -6.53 -0.91 8.55
CA ALA A 130 -6.45 0.33 7.80
C ALA A 130 -5.56 0.19 6.56
N LYS A 131 -4.34 -0.33 6.75
CA LYS A 131 -3.38 -0.53 5.65
C LYS A 131 -3.89 -1.51 4.59
N LEU A 132 -4.43 -2.65 5.02
CA LEU A 132 -5.03 -3.60 4.09
C LEU A 132 -6.22 -3.00 3.34
N THR A 133 -7.05 -2.19 4.00
CA THR A 133 -8.22 -1.58 3.37
C THR A 133 -7.83 -0.55 2.31
N LEU A 134 -6.83 0.29 2.60
CA LEU A 134 -6.31 1.24 1.62
C LEU A 134 -5.65 0.53 0.43
N GLY A 135 -4.89 -0.54 0.70
CA GLY A 135 -4.29 -1.39 -0.34
C GLY A 135 -5.33 -2.10 -1.21
N SER A 136 -6.40 -2.64 -0.61
CA SER A 136 -7.50 -3.25 -1.38
C SER A 136 -8.23 -2.20 -2.23
N PHE A 137 -8.46 -1.00 -1.70
CA PHE A 137 -9.08 0.09 -2.47
C PHE A 137 -8.25 0.47 -3.70
N ALA A 138 -6.92 0.54 -3.56
CA ALA A 138 -6.03 0.82 -4.68
C ALA A 138 -6.09 -0.25 -5.80
N ILE A 139 -6.30 -1.53 -5.45
CA ILE A 139 -6.49 -2.61 -6.45
C ILE A 139 -7.82 -2.45 -7.17
N VAL A 140 -8.89 -2.16 -6.44
CA VAL A 140 -10.22 -1.94 -7.04
C VAL A 140 -10.15 -0.80 -8.06
N VAL A 141 -9.54 0.32 -7.69
CA VAL A 141 -9.32 1.45 -8.63
C VAL A 141 -8.49 1.01 -9.82
N SER A 142 -7.37 0.31 -9.59
CA SER A 142 -6.50 -0.18 -10.66
C SER A 142 -7.24 -1.12 -11.62
N TYR A 143 -8.09 -2.01 -11.12
CA TYR A 143 -8.90 -2.91 -11.94
C TYR A 143 -9.92 -2.17 -12.81
N PHE A 144 -10.59 -1.14 -12.28
CA PHE A 144 -11.48 -0.31 -13.11
C PHE A 144 -10.72 0.41 -14.23
N VAL A 145 -9.50 0.86 -13.95
CA VAL A 145 -8.62 1.49 -14.94
C VAL A 145 -8.17 0.50 -16.02
N THR A 146 -8.13 -0.80 -15.72
CA THR A 146 -7.73 -1.83 -16.70
C THR A 146 -8.89 -2.36 -17.55
N LEU A 147 -10.15 -2.01 -17.25
CA LEU A 147 -11.31 -2.43 -18.06
C LEU A 147 -11.23 -2.05 -19.55
N PRO A 148 -10.71 -0.87 -19.96
CA PRO A 148 -10.55 -0.54 -21.38
C PRO A 148 -9.68 -1.54 -22.15
N TYR A 149 -8.82 -2.32 -21.48
CA TYR A 149 -8.05 -3.39 -22.12
C TYR A 149 -8.90 -4.52 -22.70
N LEU A 150 -10.18 -4.57 -22.36
CA LEU A 150 -11.16 -5.43 -23.03
C LEU A 150 -11.13 -5.27 -24.56
N TYR A 151 -10.76 -4.10 -25.08
CA TYR A 151 -10.59 -3.88 -26.51
C TYR A 151 -9.65 -4.90 -27.18
N PHE A 152 -8.66 -5.42 -26.46
CA PHE A 152 -7.70 -6.42 -26.97
C PHE A 152 -8.19 -7.87 -26.83
N GLY A 153 -9.40 -8.09 -26.28
CA GLY A 153 -10.07 -9.39 -26.24
C GLY A 153 -10.56 -9.81 -24.86
N TRP A 154 -11.52 -10.74 -24.83
CA TRP A 154 -12.10 -11.25 -23.58
C TRP A 154 -11.10 -11.94 -22.66
N GLN A 155 -10.09 -12.59 -23.23
CA GLN A 155 -9.04 -13.25 -22.46
C GLN A 155 -8.28 -12.26 -21.57
N VAL A 156 -7.99 -11.06 -22.07
CA VAL A 156 -7.31 -10.01 -21.30
C VAL A 156 -8.17 -9.58 -20.10
N LEU A 157 -9.47 -9.44 -20.28
CA LEU A 157 -10.36 -9.12 -19.17
C LEU A 157 -10.38 -10.23 -18.13
N LEU A 158 -10.49 -11.50 -18.55
CA LEU A 158 -10.50 -12.64 -17.62
C LEU A 158 -9.20 -12.73 -16.82
N VAL A 159 -8.06 -12.54 -17.48
CA VAL A 159 -6.74 -12.46 -16.83
C VAL A 159 -6.69 -11.32 -15.83
N ASN A 160 -7.09 -10.10 -16.23
CA ASN A 160 -7.07 -8.93 -15.34
C ASN A 160 -8.01 -9.08 -14.16
N THR A 161 -9.16 -9.73 -14.36
CA THR A 161 -10.13 -10.03 -13.30
C THR A 161 -9.56 -11.05 -12.31
N ALA A 162 -9.05 -12.18 -12.81
CA ALA A 162 -8.48 -13.23 -11.96
C ALA A 162 -7.26 -12.71 -11.17
N THR A 163 -6.38 -11.96 -11.82
CA THR A 163 -5.20 -11.37 -11.18
C THR A 163 -5.55 -10.24 -10.21
N ALA A 164 -6.58 -9.43 -10.48
CA ALA A 164 -7.08 -8.43 -9.53
C ALA A 164 -7.65 -9.10 -8.27
N ILE A 165 -8.45 -10.17 -8.42
CA ILE A 165 -8.98 -10.94 -7.29
C ILE A 165 -7.84 -11.58 -6.48
N PHE A 166 -6.86 -12.17 -7.17
CA PHE A 166 -5.67 -12.73 -6.52
C PHE A 166 -4.87 -11.65 -5.78
N ASN A 167 -4.69 -10.47 -6.38
CA ASN A 167 -4.00 -9.35 -5.75
C ASN A 167 -4.73 -8.86 -4.50
N LEU A 168 -6.06 -8.73 -4.59
CA LEU A 168 -6.91 -8.23 -3.52
C LEU A 168 -6.91 -9.19 -2.33
N GLY A 169 -7.03 -10.49 -2.60
CA GLY A 169 -7.11 -11.53 -1.59
C GLY A 169 -5.75 -11.93 -1.03
N PHE A 170 -4.79 -12.28 -1.88
CA PHE A 170 -3.54 -12.94 -1.49
C PHE A 170 -2.36 -11.97 -1.41
N ILE A 171 -2.07 -11.21 -2.48
CA ILE A 171 -0.88 -10.33 -2.50
C ILE A 171 -0.99 -9.23 -1.45
N THR A 172 -2.17 -8.64 -1.25
CA THR A 172 -2.39 -7.56 -0.26
C THR A 172 -1.94 -7.97 1.16
N PRO A 173 -2.49 -9.01 1.80
CA PRO A 173 -2.03 -9.43 3.12
C PRO A 173 -0.59 -9.98 3.12
N MET A 174 -0.16 -10.67 2.06
CA MET A 174 1.22 -11.16 1.95
C MET A 174 2.24 -10.02 2.01
N MET A 175 2.02 -8.96 1.24
CA MET A 175 2.94 -7.83 1.18
C MET A 175 3.04 -7.10 2.52
N LEU A 176 1.90 -6.89 3.19
CA LEU A 176 1.91 -6.25 4.51
C LEU A 176 2.56 -7.14 5.57
N TYR A 177 2.38 -8.47 5.50
CA TYR A 177 3.09 -9.41 6.36
C TYR A 177 4.60 -9.28 6.17
N ILE A 178 5.10 -9.28 4.93
CA ILE A 178 6.54 -9.17 4.68
C ILE A 178 7.08 -7.79 5.12
N ALA A 179 6.28 -6.74 5.00
CA ALA A 179 6.68 -5.40 5.44
C ALA A 179 7.03 -5.33 6.93
N THR A 180 6.46 -6.21 7.78
CA THR A 180 6.83 -6.31 9.21
C THR A 180 8.31 -6.70 9.45
N TYR A 181 9.01 -7.14 8.40
CA TYR A 181 10.45 -7.45 8.44
C TYR A 181 11.32 -6.28 7.97
N ASN A 182 10.74 -5.12 7.66
CA ASN A 182 11.49 -3.93 7.30
C ASN A 182 12.28 -3.42 8.51
N LYS A 183 13.60 -3.39 8.37
CA LYS A 183 14.52 -2.91 9.41
C LYS A 183 15.13 -1.54 9.12
N LYS A 184 14.94 -1.01 7.91
CA LYS A 184 15.51 0.27 7.49
C LYS A 184 14.40 1.28 7.21
N ALA A 185 14.51 2.46 7.81
CA ALA A 185 13.61 3.56 7.54
C ALA A 185 13.92 4.15 6.16
N ILE A 186 12.87 4.55 5.45
CA ILE A 186 13.00 5.23 4.15
C ILE A 186 12.86 6.73 4.36
N GLN A 187 13.88 7.48 3.95
CA GLN A 187 13.83 8.94 3.96
C GLN A 187 12.89 9.46 2.87
N LEU A 188 11.82 10.14 3.27
CA LEU A 188 10.77 10.65 2.39
C LEU A 188 11.12 11.99 1.72
N SER A 189 12.00 12.78 2.34
CA SER A 189 12.44 14.09 1.84
C SER A 189 13.57 13.99 0.80
N ARG A 190 14.31 12.87 0.77
CA ARG A 190 15.46 12.66 -0.13
C ARG A 190 15.14 11.66 -1.24
N GLY A 191 15.27 12.11 -2.49
CA GLY A 191 15.22 11.27 -3.69
C GLY A 191 13.90 11.28 -4.44
N ASN A 192 13.99 10.92 -5.72
CA ASN A 192 12.86 10.68 -6.62
C ASN A 192 12.49 9.19 -6.60
N ALA A 193 11.51 8.75 -7.41
CA ALA A 193 11.05 7.37 -7.45
C ALA A 193 12.17 6.31 -7.58
N PHE A 194 13.25 6.61 -8.33
CA PHE A 194 14.38 5.70 -8.53
C PHE A 194 15.47 5.78 -7.44
N ASN A 195 15.18 6.39 -6.29
CA ASN A 195 16.10 6.33 -5.16
C ASN A 195 15.95 5.00 -4.41
N PHE A 196 16.94 4.11 -4.56
CA PHE A 196 16.99 2.83 -3.88
C PHE A 196 17.58 2.89 -2.46
N GLN A 197 17.95 4.09 -1.96
CA GLN A 197 18.37 4.25 -0.56
C GLN A 197 17.25 3.82 0.40
N GLY A 198 17.63 3.02 1.38
CA GLY A 198 16.71 2.43 2.35
C GLY A 198 15.98 1.19 1.86
N MET A 199 16.11 0.79 0.58
CA MET A 199 15.55 -0.49 0.13
C MET A 199 16.42 -1.66 0.61
N SER A 200 15.87 -2.49 1.50
CA SER A 200 16.47 -3.77 1.91
C SER A 200 16.45 -4.82 0.79
N ALA A 201 17.38 -5.77 0.82
CA ALA A 201 17.37 -6.98 -0.02
C ALA A 201 16.04 -7.75 0.07
N VAL A 202 15.35 -7.65 1.21
CA VAL A 202 14.00 -8.20 1.40
C VAL A 202 13.02 -7.67 0.36
N HIS A 203 13.08 -6.39 -0.01
CA HIS A 203 12.18 -5.82 -1.02
C HIS A 203 12.41 -6.44 -2.41
N TRP A 204 13.66 -6.62 -2.83
CA TRP A 204 13.94 -7.28 -4.10
C TRP A 204 13.52 -8.74 -4.08
N LEU A 205 13.79 -9.44 -2.98
CA LEU A 205 13.37 -10.83 -2.80
C LEU A 205 11.84 -10.97 -2.83
N THR A 206 11.08 -10.00 -2.32
CA THR A 206 9.60 -10.04 -2.36
C THR A 206 9.01 -9.97 -3.76
N MET A 207 9.73 -9.45 -4.76
CA MET A 207 9.19 -9.39 -6.13
C MET A 207 9.09 -10.78 -6.76
N LEU A 208 9.97 -11.71 -6.37
CA LEU A 208 9.92 -13.09 -6.86
C LEU A 208 8.58 -13.78 -6.51
N PRO A 209 8.15 -13.92 -5.25
CA PRO A 209 6.87 -14.56 -4.96
C PRO A 209 5.68 -13.78 -5.53
N VAL A 210 5.74 -12.44 -5.64
CA VAL A 210 4.65 -11.66 -6.25
C VAL A 210 4.37 -12.07 -7.70
N PHE A 211 5.42 -12.29 -8.50
CA PHE A 211 5.27 -12.59 -9.93
C PHE A 211 5.36 -14.08 -10.28
N VAL A 212 6.24 -14.80 -9.59
CA VAL A 212 6.50 -16.22 -9.86
C VAL A 212 5.35 -17.06 -9.33
N LEU A 213 4.84 -16.79 -8.13
CA LEU A 213 3.82 -17.64 -7.50
C LEU A 213 2.50 -17.69 -8.31
N PRO A 214 1.93 -16.57 -8.80
CA PRO A 214 0.72 -16.62 -9.63
C PRO A 214 0.96 -17.37 -10.95
N THR A 215 2.11 -17.14 -11.58
CA THR A 215 2.49 -17.81 -12.82
C THR A 215 2.67 -19.32 -12.58
N PHE A 216 3.27 -19.71 -11.46
CA PHE A 216 3.46 -21.09 -11.06
C PHE A 216 2.14 -21.81 -10.74
N ILE A 217 1.16 -21.12 -10.16
CA ILE A 217 -0.20 -21.65 -9.98
C ILE A 217 -0.86 -21.90 -11.33
N TYR A 218 -0.67 -21.00 -12.29
CA TYR A 218 -1.31 -21.05 -13.60
C TYR A 218 -0.69 -22.10 -14.56
N LEU A 219 0.65 -22.22 -14.58
CA LEU A 219 1.40 -23.02 -15.55
C LEU A 219 0.98 -24.49 -15.66
N PRO A 220 0.76 -25.24 -14.56
CA PRO A 220 0.35 -26.64 -14.63
C PRO A 220 -0.93 -26.82 -15.46
N PHE A 221 -1.95 -25.99 -15.21
CA PHE A 221 -3.21 -26.05 -15.94
C PHE A 221 -3.03 -25.73 -17.43
N LYS A 222 -2.16 -24.77 -17.76
CA LYS A 222 -1.78 -24.48 -19.14
C LYS A 222 -1.14 -25.69 -19.82
N TRP A 223 -0.20 -26.37 -19.15
CA TRP A 223 0.48 -27.54 -19.71
C TRP A 223 -0.44 -28.73 -19.96
N PHE A 224 -1.48 -28.89 -19.13
CA PHE A 224 -2.54 -29.88 -19.36
C PHE A 224 -3.61 -29.44 -20.37
N GLY A 225 -3.43 -28.29 -21.04
CA GLY A 225 -4.36 -27.81 -22.07
C GLY A 225 -5.62 -27.12 -21.54
N HIS A 226 -5.66 -26.78 -20.26
CA HIS A 226 -6.82 -26.15 -19.62
C HIS A 226 -6.49 -24.80 -18.96
N PRO A 227 -6.11 -23.77 -19.74
CA PRO A 227 -5.72 -22.46 -19.23
C PRO A 227 -6.81 -21.80 -18.36
N ASP A 228 -8.09 -21.99 -18.69
CA ASP A 228 -9.22 -21.39 -17.96
C ASP A 228 -9.30 -21.88 -16.50
N TYR A 229 -8.96 -23.15 -16.24
CA TYR A 229 -8.90 -23.67 -14.87
C TYR A 229 -7.74 -23.04 -14.07
N GLY A 230 -6.66 -22.63 -14.74
CA GLY A 230 -5.58 -21.88 -14.10
C GLY A 230 -6.04 -20.48 -13.65
N LEU A 231 -6.82 -19.78 -14.46
CA LEU A 231 -7.42 -18.50 -14.09
C LEU A 231 -8.42 -18.64 -12.94
N LEU A 232 -9.26 -19.68 -13.00
CA LEU A 232 -10.20 -20.00 -11.92
C LEU A 232 -9.47 -20.35 -10.62
N ALA A 233 -8.36 -21.09 -10.68
CA ALA A 233 -7.55 -21.41 -9.51
C ALA A 233 -6.98 -20.15 -8.85
N LEU A 234 -6.46 -19.20 -9.64
CA LEU A 234 -6.00 -17.90 -9.13
C LEU A 234 -7.13 -17.12 -8.47
N ALA A 235 -8.27 -16.98 -9.14
CA ALA A 235 -9.42 -16.30 -8.57
C ALA A 235 -9.90 -16.98 -7.28
N ALA A 236 -9.96 -18.31 -7.26
CA ALA A 236 -10.37 -19.09 -6.09
C ALA A 236 -9.43 -18.87 -4.90
N ILE A 237 -8.11 -18.91 -5.10
CA ILE A 237 -7.13 -18.64 -4.04
C ILE A 237 -7.31 -17.21 -3.49
N GLY A 238 -7.52 -16.22 -4.37
CA GLY A 238 -7.82 -14.86 -3.97
C GLY A 238 -9.08 -14.77 -3.11
N LEU A 239 -10.18 -15.37 -3.54
CA LEU A 239 -11.46 -15.38 -2.80
C LEU A 239 -11.36 -16.12 -1.46
N ILE A 240 -10.72 -17.29 -1.42
CA ILE A 240 -10.49 -18.05 -0.20
C ILE A 240 -9.68 -17.21 0.79
N THR A 241 -8.57 -16.62 0.34
CA THR A 241 -7.72 -15.79 1.20
C THR A 241 -8.47 -14.56 1.72
N MET A 242 -9.32 -13.95 0.87
CA MET A 242 -10.19 -12.86 1.26
C MET A 242 -11.21 -13.28 2.33
N ALA A 243 -11.76 -14.50 2.27
CA ALA A 243 -12.65 -15.03 3.32
C ALA A 243 -11.91 -15.16 4.67
N PHE A 244 -10.63 -15.53 4.65
CA PHE A 244 -9.77 -15.61 5.86
C PHE A 244 -9.18 -14.27 6.31
N ARG A 245 -9.61 -13.13 5.76
CA ARG A 245 -9.04 -11.80 6.06
C ARG A 245 -8.97 -11.45 7.55
N LYS A 246 -9.98 -11.83 8.34
CA LYS A 246 -9.99 -11.58 9.81
C LYS A 246 -8.84 -12.32 10.51
N PHE A 247 -8.58 -13.56 10.13
CA PHE A 247 -7.47 -14.35 10.66
C PHE A 247 -6.13 -13.74 10.26
N LEU A 248 -5.99 -13.34 8.99
CA LEU A 248 -4.76 -12.73 8.48
C LEU A 248 -4.43 -11.39 9.15
N ILE A 249 -5.43 -10.56 9.44
CA ILE A 249 -5.24 -9.31 10.20
C ILE A 249 -4.59 -9.61 11.56
N LYS A 250 -5.14 -10.58 12.31
CA LYS A 250 -4.60 -10.98 13.61
C LYS A 250 -3.19 -11.54 13.52
N LEU A 251 -2.95 -12.37 12.52
CA LEU A 251 -1.63 -12.97 12.26
C LEU A 251 -0.58 -11.89 11.97
N ILE A 252 -0.89 -10.94 11.09
CA ILE A 252 0.02 -9.83 10.76
C ILE A 252 0.22 -8.91 11.97
N ALA A 253 -0.85 -8.58 12.70
CA ALA A 253 -0.77 -7.74 13.89
C ALA A 253 0.12 -8.38 14.97
N ARG A 254 -0.05 -9.68 15.23
CA ARG A 254 0.81 -10.42 16.16
C ARG A 254 2.28 -10.38 15.73
N ASN A 255 2.56 -10.66 14.45
CA ASN A 255 3.91 -10.64 13.93
C ASN A 255 4.54 -9.23 14.00
N LEU A 256 3.75 -8.19 13.76
CA LEU A 256 4.18 -6.79 13.95
C LEU A 256 4.48 -6.50 15.42
N ILE A 257 3.63 -6.94 16.36
CA ILE A 257 3.85 -6.75 17.79
C ILE A 257 5.15 -7.41 18.25
N GLU A 258 5.44 -8.62 17.77
CA GLU A 258 6.67 -9.36 18.07
C GLU A 258 7.92 -8.64 17.53
N LYS A 259 7.82 -7.96 16.37
CA LYS A 259 8.96 -7.33 15.69
C LYS A 259 9.13 -5.83 15.95
N LYS A 260 8.12 -5.16 16.51
CA LYS A 260 8.06 -3.69 16.61
C LYS A 260 9.32 -3.06 17.23
N TYR A 261 9.92 -3.67 18.25
CA TYR A 261 11.12 -3.13 18.90
C TYR A 261 12.38 -3.29 18.05
N ILE A 262 12.49 -4.41 17.32
CA ILE A 262 13.59 -4.63 16.37
C ILE A 262 13.48 -3.63 15.21
N MET A 263 12.26 -3.40 14.72
CA MET A 263 12.00 -2.39 13.69
C MET A 263 12.37 -0.99 14.18
N ALA A 264 11.93 -0.61 15.38
CA ALA A 264 12.24 0.69 15.97
C ALA A 264 13.76 0.91 16.12
N SER A 265 14.49 -0.09 16.62
CA SER A 265 15.96 -0.04 16.71
C SER A 265 16.59 0.17 15.33
N GLY A 266 16.21 -0.63 14.34
CA GLY A 266 16.76 -0.53 12.98
C GLY A 266 16.40 0.79 12.28
N PHE A 267 15.24 1.38 12.58
CA PHE A 267 14.84 2.67 12.04
C PHE A 267 15.64 3.85 12.63
N ARG A 268 16.17 3.71 13.84
CA ARG A 268 17.04 4.71 14.50
C ARG A 268 18.48 4.64 14.01
N GLU A 269 18.94 3.48 13.55
CA GLU A 269 20.25 3.32 12.93
C GLU A 269 20.31 4.16 11.65
N LYS A 270 20.98 5.32 11.73
CA LYS A 270 21.24 6.15 10.55
C LYS A 270 22.20 5.40 9.62
N ASN A 271 21.79 5.25 8.35
CA ASN A 271 22.76 4.96 7.28
C ASN A 271 23.66 6.17 7.05
#